data_AF-A0A317SK47-F1
#
_entry.id   AF-A0A317SK47-F1
#
_cell.length_a   1.000
_cell.length_b   1.000
_cell.length_c   1.000
_cell.angle_alpha   90.00
_cell.angle_beta   90.00
_cell.angle_gamma   90.00
#
_symmetry.space_group_name_H-M   'P 1'
#
loop_
_entity.id
_entity.type
_entity.pdbx_description
1 polymer ?
#
loop_
_entity_poly.entity_id
_entity_poly.type
_entity_poly.pdbx_seq_one_letter_code
_entity_poly.pdbx_strand_id
1 'polypeptide(L)'
;LYGDPVYALSYGIVSRYKATPGSPLDPTLKAINAHMSSVDVSIKHGFGKIIYLWSFIGFKGNLKSSLSPVAGYFLIAVLLSNIHSCFYRNKTCDCFPCDLPSLSNYLLLQVI
;
A
#
# COMPACT_ATOMS: atom_id res chain seq x y z
N LEU A 1 -2.05 -14.74 2.00
CA LEU A 1 -1.87 -13.32 1.63
C LEU A 1 -1.64 -13.22 0.14
N TYR A 2 -2.30 -12.31 -0.57
CA TYR A 2 -1.98 -12.08 -1.98
C TYR A 2 -0.77 -11.16 -2.07
N GLY A 3 0.24 -11.51 -2.86
CA GLY A 3 1.51 -10.79 -2.86
C GLY A 3 2.19 -10.75 -4.23
N ASP A 4 3.14 -9.82 -4.35
CA ASP A 4 3.95 -9.65 -5.55
C ASP A 4 4.59 -10.98 -5.97
N PRO A 5 4.68 -11.28 -7.28
CA PRO A 5 5.27 -12.52 -7.78
C PRO A 5 6.69 -12.81 -7.26
N VAL A 6 7.45 -11.79 -6.87
CA VAL A 6 8.78 -11.96 -6.28
C VAL A 6 8.72 -12.70 -4.93
N TYR A 7 7.59 -12.62 -4.24
CA TYR A 7 7.34 -13.32 -2.96
C TYR A 7 6.50 -14.59 -3.12
N ALA A 8 6.24 -15.06 -4.35
CA ALA A 8 5.40 -16.23 -4.61
C ALA A 8 5.89 -17.53 -3.92
N LEU A 9 7.19 -17.59 -3.60
CA LEU A 9 7.82 -18.73 -2.95
C LEU A 9 7.75 -18.68 -1.41
N SER A 10 7.29 -17.57 -0.84
CA SER A 10 7.15 -17.41 0.61
C SER A 10 5.92 -18.16 1.13
N TYR A 11 6.07 -18.80 2.29
CA TYR A 11 4.98 -19.52 2.93
C TYR A 11 3.76 -18.61 3.18
N GLY A 12 2.58 -19.08 2.77
CA GLY A 12 1.32 -18.35 2.93
C GLY A 12 1.10 -17.18 1.96
N ILE A 13 1.98 -16.98 0.97
CA ILE A 13 1.79 -15.99 -0.10
C ILE A 13 1.27 -16.66 -1.37
N VAL A 14 0.17 -16.13 -1.89
CA VAL A 14 -0.40 -16.50 -3.19
C VAL A 14 -0.15 -15.35 -4.14
N SER A 15 0.50 -15.61 -5.27
CA SER A 15 0.70 -14.60 -6.32
C SER A 15 -0.31 -14.77 -7.44
N ARG A 16 -0.21 -13.93 -8.46
CA ARG A 16 -1.10 -13.92 -9.62
C ARG A 16 -1.27 -15.31 -10.24
N TYR A 17 -2.52 -15.75 -10.38
CA TYR A 17 -2.85 -16.98 -11.10
C TYR A 17 -2.43 -16.86 -12.57
N LYS A 18 -1.76 -17.89 -13.08
CA LYS A 18 -1.29 -17.96 -14.45
C LYS A 18 -2.09 -19.02 -15.21
N ALA A 19 -2.34 -18.75 -16.49
CA ALA A 19 -2.90 -19.75 -17.37
C ALA A 19 -1.93 -20.92 -17.55
N THR A 20 -2.45 -22.14 -17.63
CA THR A 20 -1.69 -23.30 -18.10
C THR A 20 -1.39 -23.15 -19.60
N PRO A 21 -0.19 -23.52 -20.08
CA PRO A 21 0.14 -23.43 -21.49
C PRO A 21 -0.92 -24.11 -22.37
N GLY A 22 -1.44 -23.41 -23.37
CA GLY A 22 -2.45 -23.93 -24.30
C GLY A 22 -3.91 -23.84 -23.82
N SER A 23 -4.18 -23.31 -22.62
CA SER A 23 -5.54 -23.14 -22.10
C SER A 23 -5.76 -21.72 -21.55
N PRO A 24 -6.93 -21.10 -21.76
CA PRO A 24 -7.23 -19.80 -21.17
C PRO A 24 -7.34 -19.91 -19.64
N LEU A 25 -6.98 -18.83 -18.93
CA LEU A 25 -7.19 -18.75 -17.48
C LEU A 25 -8.69 -18.74 -17.20
N ASP A 26 -9.11 -19.57 -16.25
CA ASP A 26 -10.49 -19.63 -15.78
C ASP A 26 -11.03 -18.21 -15.48
N PRO A 27 -12.23 -17.85 -15.96
CA PRO A 27 -12.80 -16.52 -15.77
C PRO A 27 -12.87 -16.10 -14.30
N THR A 28 -13.11 -17.03 -13.37
CA THR A 28 -13.14 -16.76 -11.92
C THR A 28 -11.75 -16.38 -11.41
N LEU A 29 -10.72 -17.14 -11.78
CA LEU A 29 -9.33 -16.82 -11.43
C LEU A 29 -8.88 -15.48 -12.03
N LYS A 30 -9.36 -15.15 -13.22
CA LYS A 30 -9.11 -13.85 -13.86
C LYS A 30 -9.77 -12.71 -13.07
N ALA A 31 -10.99 -12.89 -12.59
CA ALA A 31 -11.68 -11.91 -11.73
C ALA A 31 -10.96 -11.74 -10.39
N ILE A 32 -10.51 -12.82 -9.76
CA ILE A 32 -9.70 -12.77 -8.53
C ILE A 32 -8.40 -11.99 -8.77
N ASN A 33 -7.68 -12.28 -9.85
CA ASN A 33 -6.48 -11.54 -10.22
C ASN A 33 -6.77 -10.04 -10.40
N ALA A 34 -7.87 -9.67 -11.05
CA ALA A 34 -8.22 -8.27 -11.27
C ALA A 34 -8.51 -7.55 -9.95
N HIS A 35 -9.28 -8.17 -9.07
CA HIS A 35 -9.57 -7.62 -7.73
C HIS A 35 -8.28 -7.45 -6.92
N MET A 36 -7.45 -8.48 -6.86
CA MET A 36 -6.20 -8.43 -6.09
C MET A 36 -5.19 -7.44 -6.67
N SER A 37 -5.11 -7.30 -7.99
CA SER A 37 -4.29 -6.25 -8.62
C SER A 37 -4.80 -4.84 -8.31
N SER A 38 -6.11 -4.63 -8.18
CA SER A 38 -6.66 -3.33 -7.77
C SER A 38 -6.17 -2.93 -6.38
N VAL A 39 -6.21 -3.87 -5.42
CA VAL A 39 -5.71 -3.66 -4.05
C VAL A 39 -4.21 -3.37 -4.04
N ASP A 40 -3.41 -4.12 -4.80
CA ASP A 40 -1.96 -3.90 -4.92
C ASP A 40 -1.64 -2.50 -5.49
N VAL A 41 -2.42 -2.03 -6.47
CA VAL A 41 -2.30 -0.67 -7.00
C VAL A 41 -2.62 0.38 -5.93
N SER A 42 -3.65 0.17 -5.09
CA SER A 42 -3.95 1.08 -3.96
C SER A 42 -2.76 1.19 -3.01
N ILE A 43 -2.16 0.04 -2.65
CA ILE A 43 -1.01 -0.03 -1.74
C ILE A 43 0.18 0.72 -2.35
N LYS A 44 0.52 0.42 -3.61
CA LYS A 44 1.63 1.09 -4.33
C LYS A 44 1.43 2.60 -4.40
N HIS A 45 0.20 3.06 -4.61
CA HIS A 45 -0.10 4.48 -4.60
C HIS A 45 0.13 5.11 -3.22
N GLY A 46 -0.25 4.42 -2.14
CA GLY A 46 0.03 4.85 -0.76
C GLY A 46 1.53 4.99 -0.49
N PHE A 47 2.32 3.97 -0.84
CA PHE A 47 3.79 4.02 -0.75
C PHE A 47 4.40 5.13 -1.59
N GLY A 48 3.92 5.32 -2.82
CA GLY A 48 4.36 6.40 -3.69
C GLY A 48 4.13 7.78 -3.06
N LYS A 49 2.97 8.00 -2.43
CA LYS A 49 2.68 9.25 -1.71
C LYS A 49 3.62 9.45 -0.52
N ILE A 50 3.88 8.40 0.26
CA ILE A 50 4.79 8.48 1.42
C ILE A 50 6.20 8.86 0.96
N ILE A 51 6.73 8.20 -0.08
CA ILE A 51 8.07 8.50 -0.61
C ILE A 51 8.11 9.91 -1.22
N TYR A 52 7.02 10.36 -1.86
CA TYR A 52 6.94 11.70 -2.43
C TYR A 52 6.97 12.80 -1.35
N LEU A 53 6.20 12.65 -0.27
CA LEU A 53 6.16 13.61 0.83
C LEU A 53 7.38 13.52 1.74
N TRP A 54 7.91 12.32 1.93
CA TRP A 54 8.96 11.99 2.92
C TRP A 54 10.14 11.28 2.23
N SER A 55 10.79 11.98 1.29
CA SER A 55 11.83 11.41 0.43
C SER A 55 13.00 10.74 1.17
N PHE A 56 13.29 11.17 2.40
CA PHE A 56 14.31 10.55 3.24
C PHE A 56 14.03 9.07 3.54
N ILE A 57 12.76 8.63 3.49
CA ILE A 57 12.35 7.24 3.66
C ILE A 57 12.73 6.39 2.46
N GLY A 58 12.65 6.96 1.25
CA GLY A 58 13.05 6.27 0.03
C GLY A 58 14.56 6.23 -0.18
N PHE A 59 15.33 7.03 0.56
CA PHE A 59 16.77 7.15 0.34
C PHE A 59 17.55 6.12 1.16
N LYS A 60 17.96 5.05 0.48
CA LYS A 60 18.74 3.93 1.05
C LYS A 60 20.05 4.36 1.73
N GLY A 61 20.63 5.50 1.35
CA GLY A 61 21.85 6.05 1.98
C GLY A 61 21.62 6.67 3.36
N ASN A 62 20.40 7.10 3.68
CA ASN A 62 20.07 7.80 4.94
C ASN A 62 19.49 6.85 6.00
N LEU A 63 19.12 5.62 5.61
CA LEU A 63 18.50 4.64 6.49
C LEU A 63 19.34 3.37 6.53
N LYS A 64 20.18 3.26 7.54
CA LYS A 64 20.99 2.06 7.79
C LYS A 64 20.18 1.10 8.63
N SER A 65 19.81 -0.06 8.06
CA SER A 65 19.17 -1.15 8.80
C SER A 65 20.03 -1.51 10.03
N SER A 66 19.42 -1.61 11.21
CA SER A 66 20.08 -1.79 12.54
C SER A 66 20.67 -0.53 13.21
N LEU A 67 20.91 0.55 12.47
CA LEU A 67 21.49 1.81 13.01
C LEU A 67 20.50 2.96 13.05
N SER A 68 19.31 2.79 12.48
CA SER A 68 18.26 3.80 12.43
C SER A 68 16.91 3.15 12.68
N PRO A 69 15.97 3.82 13.38
CA PRO A 69 14.63 3.31 13.63
C PRO A 69 13.76 3.44 12.36
N VAL A 70 14.13 2.72 11.29
CA VAL A 70 13.50 2.78 9.96
C VAL A 70 11.99 2.54 10.04
N ALA A 71 11.57 1.54 10.81
CA ALA A 71 10.16 1.24 11.03
C ALA A 71 9.41 2.39 11.72
N GLY A 72 10.04 3.06 12.69
CA GLY A 72 9.46 4.20 13.39
C GLY A 72 9.28 5.41 12.49
N TYR A 73 10.29 5.75 11.69
CA TYR A 73 10.19 6.82 10.69
C TYR A 73 9.10 6.55 9.67
N PHE A 74 9.01 5.31 9.19
CA PHE A 74 7.95 4.91 8.27
C PHE A 74 6.56 5.06 8.90
N LEU A 75 6.37 4.61 10.14
CA LEU A 75 5.09 4.72 10.83
C LEU A 75 4.65 6.18 11.04
N ILE A 76 5.59 7.04 11.44
CA ILE A 76 5.33 8.49 11.59
C ILE A 76 4.98 9.11 10.23
N ALA A 77 5.70 8.76 9.16
CA ALA A 77 5.40 9.28 7.83
C ALA A 77 4.07 8.78 7.27
N VAL A 78 3.65 7.55 7.57
CA VAL A 78 2.30 7.06 7.25
C VAL A 78 1.25 7.93 7.96
N LEU A 79 1.41 8.15 9.27
CA LEU A 79 0.49 8.97 10.06
C LEU A 79 0.38 10.39 9.49
N LEU A 80 1.51 11.05 9.27
CA LEU A 80 1.55 12.41 8.71
C LEU A 80 1.01 12.46 7.27
N SER A 81 1.24 11.42 6.45
CA SER A 81 0.69 11.33 5.09
C SER A 81 -0.83 11.20 5.08
N ASN A 82 -1.40 10.49 6.07
CA ASN A 82 -2.84 10.34 6.24
C ASN A 82 -3.46 11.65 6.74
N ILE A 83 -2.85 12.31 7.72
CA ILE A 83 -3.22 13.68 8.15
C ILE A 83 -3.20 14.63 6.94
N HIS A 84 -2.14 14.59 6.13
CA HIS A 84 -2.05 15.39 4.91
C HIS A 84 -3.17 15.04 3.92
N SER A 85 -3.59 13.78 3.81
CA SER A 85 -4.76 13.42 2.99
C SER A 85 -6.02 14.11 3.52
N CYS A 86 -6.26 14.12 4.83
CA CYS A 86 -7.46 14.75 5.42
C CYS A 86 -7.60 16.24 5.06
N PHE A 87 -6.48 16.96 4.90
CA PHE A 87 -6.50 18.37 4.47
C PHE A 87 -6.52 18.54 2.95
N TYR A 88 -5.79 17.69 2.23
CA TYR A 88 -5.62 17.76 0.79
C TYR A 88 -6.08 16.46 0.15
N ARG A 89 -7.24 16.51 -0.50
CA ARG A 89 -7.79 15.38 -1.25
C ARG A 89 -6.71 14.83 -2.17
N ASN A 90 -6.38 13.55 -2.00
CA ASN A 90 -5.34 12.89 -2.79
C ASN A 90 -5.97 12.30 -4.06
N LYS A 91 -5.15 12.09 -5.10
CA LYS A 91 -5.60 11.40 -6.32
C LYS A 91 -5.96 9.93 -6.08
N THR A 92 -5.54 9.36 -4.95
CA THR A 92 -5.90 8.01 -4.52
C THR A 92 -7.41 7.89 -4.28
N CYS A 93 -8.02 8.90 -3.67
CA CYS A 93 -9.46 8.97 -3.41
C CYS A 93 -10.27 9.31 -4.67
N ASP A 94 -9.63 9.70 -5.77
CA ASP A 94 -10.26 9.75 -7.08
C ASP A 94 -10.23 8.38 -7.77
N CYS A 95 -9.17 7.58 -7.53
CA CYS A 95 -9.04 6.23 -8.07
C CYS A 95 -9.84 5.18 -7.28
N PHE A 96 -10.10 5.42 -5.99
CA PHE A 96 -10.84 4.52 -5.12
C PHE A 96 -11.99 5.30 -4.45
N PRO A 97 -13.24 4.81 -4.51
CA PRO A 97 -14.39 5.46 -3.89
C PRO A 97 -14.30 5.35 -2.36
N CYS A 98 -13.51 6.23 -1.76
CA CYS A 98 -13.27 6.30 -0.33
C CYS A 98 -13.39 7.77 0.09
N ASP A 99 -14.42 8.07 0.88
CA ASP A 99 -14.60 9.38 1.47
C ASP A 99 -13.51 9.62 2.52
N LEU A 100 -12.78 10.73 2.37
CA LEU A 100 -11.75 11.05 3.35
C LEU A 100 -12.41 11.42 4.68
N PRO A 101 -11.96 10.81 5.79
CA PRO A 101 -12.39 11.27 7.10
C PRO A 101 -11.89 12.70 7.34
N SER A 102 -12.67 13.48 8.08
CA SER A 102 -12.18 14.74 8.63
C SER A 102 -10.95 14.48 9.51
N LEU A 103 -10.08 15.47 9.66
CA LEU A 103 -8.90 15.34 10.52
C LEU A 103 -9.29 14.91 11.94
N SER A 104 -10.33 15.53 12.50
CA SER A 104 -10.83 15.22 13.83
C SER A 104 -11.25 13.75 13.94
N ASN A 105 -11.94 13.21 12.92
CA ASN A 105 -12.33 11.80 12.89
C ASN A 105 -11.13 10.86 12.71
N TYR A 106 -10.14 11.25 11.90
CA TYR A 106 -8.94 10.44 11.67
C TYR A 106 -8.03 10.38 12.90
N LEU A 107 -7.85 11.52 13.56
CA LEU A 107 -7.05 11.67 14.77
C LEU A 107 -7.82 11.33 16.05
N LEU A 108 -9.06 10.82 15.97
CA LEU A 108 -9.88 10.48 17.13
C LEU A 108 -9.03 9.70 18.13
N LEU A 109 -8.51 10.45 19.11
CA LEU A 109 -8.13 10.05 20.44
C LEU A 109 -9.38 9.41 21.04
N GLN A 110 -9.67 8.16 20.68
CA GLN A 110 -10.25 7.27 21.66
C GLN A 110 -9.15 7.03 22.67
N VAL A 111 -9.06 7.95 23.63
CA VAL A 111 -8.46 7.69 24.92
C VAL A 111 -9.12 6.41 25.42
N ILE A 112 -8.38 5.32 25.33
CA ILE A 112 -8.54 4.13 26.15
C ILE A 112 -7.26 4.04 26.96
#